data_AF-A0A933VSR6-F1
#
_entry.id   AF-A0A933VSR6-F1
#
_cell.length_a   1.000
_cell.length_b   1.000
_cell.length_c   1.000
_cell.angle_alpha   90.00
_cell.angle_beta   90.00
_cell.angle_gamma   90.00
#
_symmetry.space_group_name_H-M   'P 1'
#
loop_
_entity.id
_entity.type
_entity.pdbx_description
1 polymer ?
#
loop_
_entity_poly.entity_id
_entity_poly.type
_entity_poly.pdbx_seq_one_letter_code
_entity_poly.pdbx_strand_id
1 'polypeptide(L)'
;MPDTASTITLLNRIRLVAILDFALLVPLVIAALSDAQGVVSALGPIHGLGFLLLLFLCAKGAGEERWGWWFPALVVVTLGPPGSLIGDVKIRRELQPA
;
A
#
# COMPACT_ATOMS: atom_id res chain seq x y z
N MET A 1 -18.63 -11.58 -5.82
CA MET A 1 -17.79 -10.36 -5.72
C MET A 1 -18.52 -9.38 -4.83
N PRO A 2 -17.91 -8.91 -3.73
CA PRO A 2 -18.51 -7.89 -2.86
C PRO A 2 -18.90 -6.63 -3.64
N ASP A 3 -19.84 -5.86 -3.11
CA ASP A 3 -20.36 -4.63 -3.74
C ASP A 3 -19.24 -3.73 -4.30
N THR A 4 -19.40 -3.29 -5.54
CA THR A 4 -18.41 -2.49 -6.27
C THR A 4 -18.11 -1.16 -5.57
N ALA A 5 -19.12 -0.49 -5.01
CA ALA A 5 -18.93 0.80 -4.35
C ALA A 5 -18.06 0.68 -3.09
N SER A 6 -18.28 -0.35 -2.28
CA SER A 6 -17.47 -0.67 -1.10
C SER A 6 -16.05 -1.08 -1.49
N THR A 7 -15.87 -1.80 -2.61
CA THR A 7 -14.55 -2.16 -3.14
C THR A 7 -13.77 -0.91 -3.56
N ILE A 8 -14.41 0.01 -4.30
CA ILE A 8 -13.81 1.29 -4.70
C ILE A 8 -13.44 2.12 -3.47
N THR A 9 -14.29 2.14 -2.44
CA THR A 9 -14.00 2.85 -1.19
C THR A 9 -12.75 2.30 -0.50
N LEU A 10 -12.61 0.96 -0.44
CA LEU A 10 -11.41 0.34 0.11
C LEU A 10 -10.16 0.64 -0.73
N LEU A 11 -10.25 0.54 -2.06
CA LEU A 11 -9.17 0.90 -2.97
C LEU A 11 -8.75 2.37 -2.84
N ASN A 12 -9.70 3.29 -2.64
CA ASN A 12 -9.40 4.71 -2.39
C ASN A 12 -8.60 4.90 -1.09
N ARG A 13 -8.94 4.15 -0.03
CA ARG A 13 -8.17 4.16 1.22
C ARG A 13 -6.78 3.59 1.02
N ILE A 14 -6.65 2.45 0.34
CA ILE A 14 -5.35 1.85 0.01
C ILE A 14 -4.49 2.84 -0.76
N ARG A 15 -5.03 3.49 -1.80
CA ARG A 15 -4.32 4.50 -2.58
C ARG A 15 -3.88 5.69 -1.74
N LEU A 16 -4.74 6.22 -0.87
CA LEU A 16 -4.39 7.34 0.00
C LEU A 16 -3.23 6.96 0.94
N VAL A 17 -3.34 5.82 1.62
CA VAL A 17 -2.28 5.33 2.52
C VAL A 17 -1.00 5.05 1.72
N ALA A 18 -1.09 4.45 0.52
CA ALA A 18 0.04 4.22 -0.37
C ALA A 18 0.79 5.51 -0.73
N ILE A 19 0.08 6.57 -1.09
CA ILE A 19 0.70 7.85 -1.45
C ILE A 19 1.42 8.46 -0.23
N LEU A 20 0.75 8.48 0.93
CA LEU A 20 1.35 9.00 2.16
C LEU A 20 2.58 8.19 2.57
N ASP A 21 2.48 6.87 2.52
CA ASP A 21 3.55 5.97 2.92
C ASP A 21 4.72 6.01 1.93
N PHE A 22 4.46 6.17 0.63
CA PHE A 22 5.50 6.42 -0.37
C PHE A 22 6.22 7.74 -0.14
N ALA A 23 5.47 8.80 0.22
CA ALA A 23 6.04 10.10 0.54
C ALA A 23 6.92 10.08 1.80
N LEU A 24 6.73 9.11 2.70
CA LEU A 24 7.62 8.85 3.85
C LEU A 24 8.81 7.97 3.46
N LEU A 25 8.60 6.97 2.60
CA LEU A 25 9.64 6.05 2.15
C LEU A 25 10.76 6.79 1.41
N VAL A 26 10.45 7.75 0.53
CA VAL A 26 11.45 8.50 -0.24
C VAL A 26 12.47 9.23 0.66
N PRO A 27 12.07 10.13 1.60
CA PRO A 27 13.01 10.78 2.49
C PRO A 27 13.68 9.81 3.46
N LEU A 28 13.00 8.73 3.88
CA LEU A 28 13.61 7.69 4.72
C LEU A 28 14.78 6.98 4.00
N VAL A 29 14.61 6.65 2.72
CA VAL A 29 15.68 6.04 1.90
C VAL A 29 16.84 7.02 1.74
N ILE A 30 16.57 8.29 1.42
CA ILE A 30 17.61 9.32 1.30
C ILE A 30 18.38 9.46 2.62
N ALA A 31 17.67 9.53 3.75
CA ALA A 31 18.26 9.63 5.08
C ALA A 31 19.13 8.41 5.41
N ALA A 32 18.66 7.20 5.11
CA ALA A 32 19.42 5.97 5.32
C ALA A 32 20.71 5.93 4.49
N LEU A 33 20.66 6.36 3.23
CA LEU A 33 21.83 6.46 2.35
C LEU A 33 22.81 7.57 2.76
N SER A 34 22.33 8.57 3.50
CA SER A 34 23.12 9.71 3.98
C SER A 34 23.60 9.55 5.43
N ASP A 35 23.40 8.37 6.04
CA ASP A 35 23.67 8.07 7.45
C ASP A 35 23.03 9.07 8.44
N ALA A 36 21.88 9.63 8.08
CA ALA A 36 21.13 10.58 8.88
C ALA A 36 20.25 9.86 9.93
N GLN A 37 20.89 9.22 10.91
CA GLN A 37 20.25 8.32 11.87
C GLN A 37 19.07 8.95 12.64
N GLY A 38 19.14 10.25 12.96
CA GLY A 38 18.04 10.95 13.61
C GLY A 38 16.76 10.96 12.76
N VAL A 39 16.88 11.20 11.45
CA VAL A 39 15.73 11.18 10.52
C VAL A 39 15.22 9.75 10.35
N VAL A 40 16.11 8.76 10.25
CA VAL A 40 15.75 7.33 10.17
C VAL A 40 14.98 6.90 11.41
N SER A 41 15.41 7.28 12.61
CA SER A 41 14.72 6.93 13.86
C SER A 41 13.33 7.55 13.99
N ALA A 42 13.09 8.69 13.35
CA ALA A 42 11.79 9.35 13.36
C ALA A 42 10.88 8.80 12.26
N LEU A 43 11.35 8.75 11.01
CA LEU A 43 10.54 8.35 9.85
C LEU A 43 10.36 6.84 9.75
N GLY A 44 11.35 6.05 10.19
CA GLY A 44 11.32 4.59 10.12
C GLY A 44 10.09 3.98 10.80
N PRO A 45 9.81 4.30 12.08
CA PRO A 45 8.60 3.81 12.75
C PRO A 45 7.30 4.30 12.09
N ILE A 46 7.24 5.55 11.62
CA ILE A 46 6.03 6.11 10.98
C ILE A 46 5.75 5.36 9.67
N HIS A 47 6.77 5.19 8.83
CA HIS A 47 6.67 4.40 7.60
C HIS A 47 6.35 2.93 7.90
N GLY A 48 6.98 2.33 8.91
CA GLY A 48 6.69 0.95 9.32
C GLY A 48 5.23 0.73 9.71
N LEU A 49 4.62 1.69 10.42
CA LEU A 49 3.18 1.66 10.73
C LEU A 49 2.32 1.85 9.47
N GLY A 50 2.71 2.74 8.57
CA GLY A 50 2.06 2.94 7.27
C GLY A 50 2.07 1.66 6.43
N PHE A 51 3.22 1.00 6.33
CA PHE A 51 3.40 -0.29 5.68
C PHE A 51 2.48 -1.37 6.25
N LEU A 52 2.44 -1.51 7.59
CA LEU A 52 1.59 -2.51 8.25
C LEU A 52 0.09 -2.24 8.00
N LEU A 53 -0.32 -0.97 8.01
CA LEU A 53 -1.68 -0.58 7.67
C LEU A 53 -2.02 -0.92 6.21
N LEU A 54 -1.12 -0.62 5.28
CA LEU A 54 -1.25 -0.97 3.86
C LEU A 54 -1.40 -2.47 3.65
N LEU A 55 -0.53 -3.25 4.27
CA LEU A 55 -0.57 -4.71 4.21
C LEU A 55 -1.88 -5.25 4.77
N PHE A 56 -2.32 -4.72 5.92
CA PHE A 56 -3.59 -5.08 6.53
C PHE A 56 -4.77 -4.80 5.61
N LEU A 57 -4.85 -3.62 4.98
CA LEU A 57 -5.95 -3.27 4.07
C LEU A 57 -5.97 -4.17 2.82
N CYS A 58 -4.80 -4.50 2.27
CA CYS A 58 -4.69 -5.39 1.12
C CYS A 58 -5.06 -6.84 1.49
N ALA A 59 -4.62 -7.33 2.65
CA ALA A 59 -4.98 -8.64 3.18
C ALA A 59 -6.48 -8.73 3.52
N LYS A 60 -7.04 -7.67 4.09
CA LYS A 60 -8.48 -7.57 4.39
C LYS A 60 -9.31 -7.74 3.12
N GLY A 61 -9.00 -7.02 2.03
CA GLY A 61 -9.74 -7.18 0.80
C GLY A 61 -9.56 -8.56 0.14
N ALA A 62 -8.42 -9.22 0.35
CA ALA A 62 -8.22 -10.61 -0.09
C ALA A 62 -9.08 -11.58 0.74
N GLY A 63 -9.13 -11.41 2.06
CA GLY A 63 -9.99 -12.18 2.95
C GLY A 63 -11.50 -11.95 2.74
N GLU A 64 -11.88 -10.78 2.24
CA GLU A 64 -13.24 -10.46 1.79
C GLU A 64 -13.53 -10.91 0.35
N GLU A 65 -12.65 -11.67 -0.30
CA GLU A 65 -12.79 -12.16 -1.68
C GLU A 65 -12.97 -11.04 -2.74
N ARG A 66 -12.45 -9.85 -2.48
CA ARG A 66 -12.44 -8.73 -3.45
C ARG A 66 -11.35 -8.88 -4.51
N TRP A 67 -10.27 -9.57 -4.16
CA TRP A 67 -9.12 -9.88 -5.01
C TRP A 67 -8.34 -11.06 -4.43
N GLY A 68 -7.37 -11.60 -5.17
CA GLY A 68 -6.54 -12.71 -4.69
C GLY A 68 -5.42 -12.28 -3.74
N TRP A 69 -4.89 -13.24 -2.97
CA TRP A 69 -3.73 -13.07 -2.08
C TRP A 69 -2.43 -12.63 -2.79
N TRP A 70 -2.42 -12.60 -4.13
CA TRP A 70 -1.33 -12.02 -4.90
C TRP A 70 -1.11 -10.53 -4.58
N PHE A 71 -2.17 -9.79 -4.22
CA PHE A 71 -2.06 -8.35 -3.97
C PHE A 71 -1.27 -8.04 -2.67
N PRO A 72 -1.62 -8.58 -1.49
CA PRO A 72 -0.79 -8.41 -0.31
C PRO A 72 0.62 -9.01 -0.48
N ALA A 73 0.79 -10.11 -1.23
CA ALA A 73 2.11 -10.64 -1.54
C ALA A 73 2.97 -9.63 -2.34
N LEU A 74 2.37 -8.96 -3.33
CA LEU A 74 3.03 -7.91 -4.10
C LEU A 74 3.46 -6.73 -3.21
N VAL A 75 2.61 -6.32 -2.27
CA VAL A 75 2.93 -5.27 -1.28
C VAL A 75 4.16 -5.65 -0.46
N VAL A 76 4.25 -6.90 0.03
CA VAL A 76 5.43 -7.37 0.79
C VAL A 76 6.71 -7.34 -0.06
N VAL A 77 6.66 -7.89 -1.28
CA VAL A 77 7.85 -8.03 -2.14
C VAL A 77 8.39 -6.68 -2.61
N THR A 78 7.52 -5.68 -2.77
CA THR A 78 7.88 -4.35 -3.28
C THR A 78 8.11 -3.31 -2.18
N LEU A 79 8.15 -3.75 -0.91
CA LEU A 79 8.32 -2.88 0.26
C LEU A 79 7.18 -1.87 0.45
N GLY A 80 5.95 -2.27 0.12
CA GLY A 80 4.73 -1.57 0.51
C GLY A 80 4.14 -0.71 -0.61
N PRO A 81 4.48 0.59 -0.67
CA PRO A 81 3.79 1.53 -1.53
C PRO A 81 3.83 1.19 -3.04
N PRO A 82 4.96 0.78 -3.64
CA PRO A 82 5.01 0.52 -5.08
C PRO A 82 4.03 -0.59 -5.51
N GLY A 83 4.03 -1.74 -4.81
CA GLY A 83 3.14 -2.85 -5.12
C GLY A 83 1.68 -2.54 -4.83
N SER A 84 1.42 -1.71 -3.81
CA SER A 84 0.05 -1.28 -3.49
C SER A 84 -0.58 -0.45 -4.62
N LEU A 85 0.19 0.44 -5.25
CA LEU A 85 -0.26 1.27 -6.37
C LEU A 85 -0.46 0.44 -7.64
N ILE A 86 0.44 -0.52 -7.92
CA ILE A 86 0.32 -1.42 -9.06
C ILE A 86 -0.96 -2.28 -8.94
N GLY A 87 -1.21 -2.86 -7.77
CA GLY A 87 -2.40 -3.68 -7.57
C GLY A 87 -3.70 -2.86 -7.57
N ASP A 88 -3.70 -1.64 -7.03
CA ASP A 88 -4.83 -0.71 -7.13
C ASP A 88 -5.20 -0.41 -8.59
N VAL A 89 -4.22 -0.09 -9.44
CA VAL A 89 -4.45 0.17 -10.87
C VAL A 89 -5.00 -1.07 -11.57
N LYS A 90 -4.44 -2.25 -11.28
CA LYS A 90 -4.88 -3.50 -11.90
C LYS A 90 -6.35 -3.81 -11.55
N ILE A 91 -6.72 -3.77 -10.28
CA ILE A 91 -8.09 -4.10 -9.84
C ILE A 91 -9.09 -3.07 -10.37
N ARG A 92 -8.73 -1.79 -10.42
CA ARG A 92 -9.61 -0.76 -11.01
C ARG A 92 -9.88 -0.99 -12.49
N ARG A 93 -8.90 -1.50 -13.24
CA ARG A 93 -9.10 -1.88 -14.65
C ARG A 93 -10.04 -3.07 -14.78
N GLU A 94 -9.94 -4.05 -13.88
CA GLU A 94 -10.86 -5.20 -13.83
C GLU A 94 -12.30 -4.80 -13.48
N LEU A 95 -12.48 -3.67 -12.78
CA LEU A 95 -13.79 -3.13 -12.38
C LEU A 95 -14.44 -2.20 -13.42
N GLN A 96 -13.72 -1.79 -14.47
CA GLN A 96 -14.28 -0.96 -15.54
C GLN A 96 -14.97 -1.86 -16.58
N PRO A 97 -16.22 -1.58 -16.98
CA PRO A 97 -16.85 -2.28 -18.09
C PRO A 97 -16.08 -1.97 -19.39
N ALA A 98 -15.91 -2.99 -20.23
CA ALA A 98 -15.29 -2.89 -21.55
C ALA A 98 -16.02 -1.91 -22.48
#